data_AF-A0A0R3MMD1-F1
#
_entry.id   AF-A0A0R3MMD1-F1
#
_cell.length_a   1.000
_cell.length_b   1.000
_cell.length_c   1.000
_cell.angle_alpha   90.00
_cell.angle_beta   90.00
_cell.angle_gamma   90.00
#
_symmetry.space_group_name_H-M   'P 1'
#
loop_
_entity.id
_entity.type
_entity.pdbx_description
1 polymer ?
#
loop_
_entity_poly.entity_id
_entity_poly.type
_entity_poly.pdbx_seq_one_letter_code
_entity_poly.pdbx_strand_id
1 'polypeptide(L)'
;MKGSIRRRGENVSSWEVEQVLLKHQAIAACAIYPLPSELGEDEVAAAVQLEPGQALDPVEIISHCEGKMAYFAIPRFVRIVTEMQLTENGKIRKVALREAGKTPDTWDRDAVGYKLRP
;
A
#
# COMPACT_ATOMS: atom_id res chain seq x y z
N MET A 1 9.44 -14.75 -1.25
CA MET A 1 8.38 -14.48 -2.25
C MET A 1 8.53 -13.03 -2.71
N LYS A 2 8.96 -12.81 -3.96
CA LYS A 2 8.83 -11.50 -4.60
C LYS A 2 7.36 -11.37 -5.04
N GLY A 3 6.60 -10.51 -4.38
CA GLY A 3 5.24 -10.19 -4.82
C GLY A 3 5.32 -9.19 -5.97
N SER A 4 4.90 -9.58 -7.17
CA SER A 4 4.69 -8.65 -8.29
C SER A 4 3.19 -8.38 -8.40
N ILE A 5 2.83 -7.12 -8.61
CA ILE A 5 1.45 -6.67 -8.86
C ILE A 5 1.38 -6.25 -10.31
N ARG A 6 0.37 -6.72 -11.06
CA ARG A 6 0.22 -6.37 -12.48
C ARG A 6 -0.81 -5.27 -12.65
N ARG A 7 -0.36 -4.06 -13.02
CA ARG A 7 -1.19 -2.86 -13.08
C ARG A 7 -0.92 -2.08 -14.37
N ARG A 8 -1.94 -1.88 -15.20
CA ARG A 8 -1.90 -1.13 -16.46
C ARG A 8 -0.81 -1.62 -17.41
N GLY A 9 -0.69 -2.93 -17.56
CA GLY A 9 0.38 -3.56 -18.33
C GLY A 9 1.77 -3.55 -17.67
N GLU A 10 1.95 -2.87 -16.54
CA GLU A 10 3.22 -2.74 -15.82
C GLU A 10 3.35 -3.75 -14.67
N ASN A 11 4.59 -4.12 -14.34
CA ASN A 11 4.90 -4.92 -13.16
C ASN A 11 5.37 -4.01 -12.02
N VAL A 12 4.64 -4.02 -10.91
CA VAL A 12 4.99 -3.29 -9.70
C VAL A 12 5.63 -4.23 -8.70
N SER A 13 6.87 -3.93 -8.31
CA SER A 13 7.55 -4.62 -7.22
C SER A 13 7.00 -4.17 -5.88
N SER A 14 6.28 -5.07 -5.18
CA SER A 14 5.80 -4.77 -3.81
C SER A 14 6.93 -4.35 -2.88
N TRP A 15 8.11 -4.94 -3.02
CA TRP A 15 9.27 -4.63 -2.18
C TRP A 15 9.79 -3.19 -2.41
N GLU A 16 9.85 -2.72 -3.66
CA GLU A 16 10.35 -1.36 -3.95
C GLU A 16 9.41 -0.29 -3.37
N VAL A 17 8.10 -0.51 -3.48
CA VAL A 17 7.09 0.38 -2.90
C VAL A 17 7.22 0.37 -1.36
N GLU A 18 7.41 -0.80 -0.75
CA GLU A 18 7.67 -0.92 0.70
C GLU A 18 8.91 -0.14 1.13
N GLN A 19 10.01 -0.24 0.38
CA GLN A 19 11.24 0.50 0.70
C GLN A 19 11.06 2.01 0.62
N VAL A 20 10.18 2.52 -0.24
CA VAL A 20 9.89 3.96 -0.28
C VAL A 20 9.02 4.37 0.91
N LEU A 21 7.99 3.60 1.23
CA LEU A 21 7.10 3.88 2.37
C LEU A 21 7.85 3.84 3.70
N LEU A 22 8.71 2.83 3.92
CA LEU A 22 9.51 2.68 5.14
C LEU A 22 10.55 3.79 5.35
N LYS A 23 10.76 4.69 4.38
CA LYS A 23 11.57 5.91 4.57
C LYS A 23 10.79 7.03 5.27
N HIS A 24 9.48 6.90 5.43
CA HIS A 24 8.68 7.87 6.16
C HIS A 24 8.78 7.58 7.67
N GLN A 25 9.25 8.56 8.46
CA GLN A 25 9.54 8.39 9.89
C GLN A 25 8.34 7.93 10.74
N ALA A 26 7.11 8.19 10.31
CA ALA A 26 5.91 7.79 11.02
C ALA A 26 5.46 6.34 10.71
N ILE A 27 6.10 5.65 9.75
CA ILE A 27 5.71 4.29 9.33
C ILE A 27 6.64 3.28 10.00
N ALA A 28 6.10 2.47 10.91
CA ALA A 28 6.82 1.38 11.58
C ALA A 28 6.93 0.13 10.69
N ALA A 29 5.85 -0.20 9.99
CA ALA A 29 5.82 -1.33 9.07
C ALA A 29 4.80 -1.08 7.95
N CYS A 30 5.04 -1.68 6.78
CA CYS A 30 4.07 -1.65 5.70
C CYS A 30 4.11 -2.95 4.90
N ALA A 31 3.01 -3.25 4.23
CA ALA A 31 2.93 -4.34 3.28
C ALA A 31 2.15 -3.93 2.04
N ILE A 32 2.71 -4.26 0.89
CA ILE A 32 2.14 -3.96 -0.42
C ILE A 32 1.61 -5.25 -1.06
N TYR A 33 0.35 -5.21 -1.48
CA TYR A 33 -0.40 -6.35 -1.96
C TYR A 33 -1.39 -5.96 -3.08
N PRO A 34 -1.74 -6.89 -3.98
CA PRO A 34 -2.70 -6.63 -5.03
C PRO A 34 -4.12 -6.65 -4.48
N LEU A 35 -4.95 -5.71 -4.93
CA LEU A 35 -6.41 -5.78 -4.85
C LEU A 35 -7.00 -5.83 -6.26
N PRO A 36 -8.07 -6.60 -6.50
CA PRO A 36 -8.69 -6.66 -7.82
C PRO A 36 -9.24 -5.29 -8.23
N SER A 37 -8.97 -4.89 -9.47
CA SER A 37 -9.55 -3.71 -10.12
C SER A 37 -10.86 -4.08 -10.82
N GLU A 38 -11.71 -3.07 -11.02
CA GLU A 38 -12.93 -3.18 -11.85
C GLU A 38 -12.61 -3.44 -13.32
N LEU A 39 -11.39 -3.10 -13.77
CA LEU A 39 -10.91 -3.26 -15.14
C LEU A 39 -10.26 -4.63 -15.41
N GLY A 40 -10.28 -5.55 -14.44
CA GLY A 40 -9.74 -6.90 -14.57
C GLY A 40 -8.24 -7.05 -14.29
N GLU A 41 -7.52 -5.95 -14.06
CA GLU A 41 -6.13 -5.93 -13.60
C GLU A 41 -6.01 -5.75 -12.08
N ASP A 42 -4.81 -5.75 -11.51
CA ASP A 42 -4.61 -5.44 -10.10
C ASP A 42 -4.45 -3.93 -9.87
N GLU A 43 -4.87 -3.47 -8.70
CA GLU A 43 -4.49 -2.19 -8.12
C GLU A 43 -3.49 -2.40 -6.97
N VAL A 44 -2.65 -1.40 -6.74
CA VAL A 44 -1.68 -1.41 -5.64
C VAL A 44 -2.38 -0.97 -4.35
N ALA A 45 -2.36 -1.84 -3.34
CA ALA A 45 -2.82 -1.54 -1.99
C ALA A 45 -1.67 -1.54 -0.99
N ALA A 46 -1.73 -0.62 -0.03
CA ALA A 46 -0.78 -0.50 1.07
C ALA A 46 -1.50 -0.69 2.41
N ALA A 47 -1.07 -1.69 3.18
CA ALA A 47 -1.33 -1.72 4.61
C ALA A 47 -0.16 -1.01 5.30
N VAL A 48 -0.46 -0.10 6.21
CA VAL A 48 0.53 0.74 6.90
C VAL A 48 0.27 0.67 8.39
N GLN A 49 1.29 0.30 9.16
CA GLN A 49 1.31 0.40 10.62
C GLN A 49 2.19 1.58 10.99
N LEU A 50 1.64 2.50 11.78
CA LEU A 50 2.35 3.70 12.21
C LEU A 50 3.21 3.42 13.45
N GLU A 51 4.24 4.23 13.64
CA GLU A 51 4.98 4.27 14.89
C GLU A 51 4.07 4.67 16.07
N PRO A 52 4.33 4.19 17.29
CA PRO A 52 3.51 4.52 18.45
C PRO A 52 3.36 6.03 18.66
N GLY A 53 2.11 6.48 18.82
CA GLY A 53 1.78 7.89 19.04
C GLY A 53 1.83 8.77 17.78
N GLN A 54 2.13 8.21 16.61
CA GLN A 54 2.03 8.93 15.35
C GLN A 54 0.62 8.83 14.76
N ALA A 55 0.24 9.87 14.01
CA ALA A 55 -0.93 9.90 13.16
C ALA A 55 -0.49 10.37 11.77
N LEU A 56 -1.06 9.79 10.73
CA LEU A 56 -0.72 10.13 9.34
C LEU A 56 -1.95 9.97 8.48
N ASP A 57 -2.28 10.98 7.68
CA ASP A 57 -3.37 10.87 6.70
C ASP A 57 -2.93 9.97 5.53
N PRO A 58 -3.81 9.07 5.01
CA PRO A 58 -3.58 8.38 3.74
C PRO A 58 -3.09 9.27 2.60
N VAL A 59 -3.55 10.52 2.50
CA VAL A 59 -3.10 11.51 1.52
C VAL A 59 -1.62 11.82 1.68
N GLU A 60 -1.13 11.97 2.91
CA GLU A 60 0.29 12.22 3.18
C GLU A 60 1.16 11.02 2.79
N ILE A 61 0.65 9.80 2.97
CA ILE A 61 1.30 8.56 2.52
C ILE A 61 1.45 8.57 0.99
N ILE A 62 0.40 8.94 0.25
CA ILE A 62 0.46 9.04 -1.21
C ILE A 62 1.41 10.16 -1.65
N SER A 63 1.33 11.33 -1.05
CA SER A 63 2.21 12.47 -1.33
C SER A 63 3.69 12.13 -1.09
N HIS A 64 3.98 11.30 -0.08
CA HIS A 64 5.33 10.79 0.15
C HIS A 64 5.83 9.89 -0.97
N CYS A 65 4.96 9.10 -1.62
CA CYS A 65 5.34 8.26 -2.75
C CYS A 65 5.58 9.04 -4.05
N GLU A 66 4.90 10.17 -4.22
CA GLU A 66 5.01 11.00 -5.43
C GLU A 66 6.43 11.53 -5.64
N GLY A 67 6.94 11.39 -6.87
CA GLY A 67 8.30 11.75 -7.24
C GLY A 67 9.40 10.79 -6.75
N LYS A 68 9.05 9.77 -5.95
CA LYS A 68 10.00 8.76 -5.43
C LYS A 68 9.90 7.39 -6.13
N MET A 69 8.85 7.18 -6.92
CA MET A 69 8.61 5.97 -7.70
C MET A 69 7.75 6.28 -8.93
N ALA A 70 7.60 5.33 -9.85
CA ALA A 70 6.73 5.48 -11.01
C ALA A 70 5.26 5.64 -10.59
N TYR A 71 4.49 6.48 -11.30
CA TYR A 71 3.10 6.78 -10.97
C TYR A 71 2.20 5.53 -10.87
N PHE A 72 2.49 4.51 -11.68
CA PHE A 72 1.74 3.25 -11.68
C PHE A 72 2.05 2.39 -10.45
N ALA A 73 3.18 2.61 -9.75
CA ALA A 73 3.52 1.92 -8.52
C ALA A 73 2.90 2.60 -7.27
N ILE A 74 2.44 3.85 -7.38
CA ILE A 74 1.86 4.58 -6.26
C ILE A 74 0.53 3.94 -5.84
N PRO A 75 0.39 3.55 -4.55
CA PRO A 75 -0.82 2.90 -4.04
C PRO A 75 -2.10 3.68 -4.37
N ARG A 76 -3.14 2.97 -4.80
CA ARG A 76 -4.50 3.51 -4.88
C ARG A 76 -5.21 3.37 -3.54
N PHE A 77 -5.02 2.22 -2.90
CA PHE A 77 -5.66 1.90 -1.63
C PHE A 77 -4.65 2.02 -0.48
N VAL A 78 -5.07 2.63 0.61
CA VAL A 78 -4.29 2.72 1.84
C VAL A 78 -5.16 2.27 3.00
N ARG A 79 -4.61 1.42 3.85
CA ARG A 79 -5.25 0.97 5.08
C ARG A 79 -4.27 1.14 6.23
N ILE A 80 -4.64 1.96 7.20
CA ILE A 80 -3.84 2.14 8.42
C ILE A 80 -4.31 1.09 9.43
N VAL A 81 -3.41 0.20 9.81
CA VAL A 81 -3.69 -0.90 10.73
C VAL A 81 -3.02 -0.66 12.08
N THR A 82 -3.67 -1.13 13.14
CA THR A 82 -3.09 -1.09 14.49
C THR A 82 -1.90 -2.03 14.62
N GLU A 83 -1.98 -3.20 13.98
CA GLU A 83 -0.94 -4.22 14.02
C GLU A 83 -0.90 -5.05 12.73
N MET A 84 0.30 -5.38 12.27
CA MET A 84 0.52 -6.31 11.17
C MET A 84 0.43 -7.76 11.64
N GLN A 85 -0.39 -8.57 10.96
CA GLN A 85 -0.37 -10.01 11.17
C GLN A 85 0.95 -10.60 10.66
N LEU A 86 1.66 -11.31 11.53
CA LEU A 86 2.91 -11.97 11.20
C LEU A 86 2.71 -13.48 11.00
N THR A 87 3.56 -14.08 10.17
CA THR A 87 3.74 -15.53 10.07
C THR A 87 4.56 -16.05 11.25
N GLU A 88 4.62 -17.36 11.43
CA GLU A 88 5.40 -18.02 12.51
C GLU A 88 6.89 -17.64 12.49
N ASN A 89 7.43 -17.27 11.32
CA ASN A 89 8.81 -16.78 11.16
C ASN A 89 8.95 -15.25 11.18
N GLY A 90 7.94 -14.53 11.68
CA GLY A 90 7.99 -13.08 11.92
C GLY A 90 7.83 -12.19 10.68
N LYS A 91 7.44 -12.73 9.53
CA LYS A 91 7.21 -11.94 8.30
C LYS A 91 5.77 -11.49 8.21
N ILE A 92 5.51 -10.32 7.61
CA ILE A 92 4.12 -9.88 7.40
C ILE A 92 3.37 -10.87 6.51
N ARG A 93 2.21 -11.35 6.98
CA ARG A 93 1.34 -12.31 6.30
C ARG A 93 0.49 -11.61 5.24
N LYS A 94 1.12 -11.24 4.11
CA LYS A 94 0.45 -10.56 2.97
C LYS A 94 -0.78 -11.30 2.43
N VAL A 95 -0.82 -12.63 2.57
CA VAL A 95 -1.98 -13.46 2.16
C VAL A 95 -3.23 -13.05 2.93
N ALA A 96 -3.12 -12.79 4.24
CA ALA A 96 -4.26 -12.36 5.05
C ALA A 96 -4.82 -11.00 4.61
N LEU A 97 -3.94 -10.07 4.23
CA LEU A 97 -4.32 -8.76 3.71
C LEU A 97 -5.06 -8.88 2.37
N ARG A 98 -4.59 -9.78 1.49
CA ARG A 98 -5.24 -10.05 0.21
C ARG A 98 -6.61 -10.72 0.39
N GLU A 99 -6.71 -11.70 1.28
CA GLU A 99 -7.97 -12.41 1.60
C GLU A 99 -9.00 -11.46 2.22
N ALA A 100 -8.57 -10.53 3.07
CA ALA A 100 -9.44 -9.49 3.64
C ALA A 100 -10.00 -8.54 2.57
N GLY A 101 -9.30 -8.36 1.45
CA GLY A 101 -9.74 -7.53 0.33
C GLY A 101 -9.85 -6.04 0.71
N LYS A 102 -10.85 -5.36 0.13
CA LYS A 102 -11.23 -4.00 0.52
C LYS A 102 -12.13 -4.09 1.76
N THR A 103 -11.65 -3.54 2.87
CA THR A 103 -12.40 -3.42 4.11
C THR A 103 -12.98 -2.00 4.26
N PRO A 104 -13.97 -1.76 5.13
CA PRO A 104 -14.58 -0.42 5.30
C PRO A 104 -13.60 0.69 5.72
N ASP A 105 -12.49 0.34 6.36
CA ASP A 105 -11.38 1.22 6.74
C ASP A 105 -10.34 1.43 5.63
N THR A 106 -10.57 0.86 4.44
CA THR A 106 -9.69 1.07 3.28
C THR A 106 -10.00 2.40 2.63
N TRP A 107 -9.05 3.32 2.69
CA TRP A 107 -9.09 4.58 1.96
C TRP A 107 -8.78 4.35 0.47
N ASP A 108 -9.59 4.93 -0.42
CA ASP A 108 -9.42 4.86 -1.87
C ASP A 108 -9.13 6.24 -2.44
N ARG A 109 -7.93 6.40 -3.01
CA ARG A 109 -7.47 7.64 -3.66
C ARG A 109 -8.43 8.13 -4.72
N ASP A 110 -8.99 7.22 -5.51
CA ASP A 110 -9.84 7.58 -6.63
C ASP A 110 -11.23 8.04 -6.12
N ALA A 111 -11.74 7.43 -5.04
CA ALA A 111 -13.02 7.79 -4.44
C ALA A 111 -13.01 9.19 -3.82
N VAL A 112 -11.86 9.63 -3.27
CA VAL A 112 -11.70 10.98 -2.73
C VAL A 112 -11.27 12.00 -3.79
N GLY A 113 -11.11 11.59 -5.05
CA GLY A 113 -10.76 12.46 -6.16
C GLY A 113 -9.32 12.97 -6.16
N TYR A 114 -8.43 12.39 -5.34
CA TYR A 114 -7.03 12.81 -5.27
C TYR A 114 -6.29 12.46 -6.57
N LYS A 115 -5.66 13.46 -7.20
CA LYS A 115 -4.91 13.30 -8.45
C LYS A 115 -3.42 13.35 -8.16
N LEU A 116 -2.71 12.33 -8.66
CA LEU A 116 -1.25 12.32 -8.62
C LEU A 116 -0.70 13.50 -9.42
N ARG A 117 0.37 14.12 -8.92
CA ARG A 117 1.10 15.12 -9.69
C ARG A 117 1.73 14.49 -10.94
N PRO A 118 1.71 15.20 -12.08
CA PRO A 118 2.30 14.73 -13.33
C PRO A 118 3.81 14.56 -13.25
#